data_AF-A0A7C8KW74-F1
#
_entry.id   AF-A0A7C8KW74-F1
#
_cell.length_a   1.000
_cell.length_b   1.000
_cell.length_c   1.000
_cell.angle_alpha   90.00
_cell.angle_beta   90.00
_cell.angle_gamma   90.00
#
_symmetry.space_group_name_H-M   'P 1'
#
loop_
_entity.id
_entity.type
_entity.pdbx_description
1 polymer ?
#
loop_
_entity_poly.entity_id
_entity_poly.type
_entity_poly.pdbx_seq_one_letter_code
_entity_poly.pdbx_strand_id
1 'polypeptide(L)' 'MNISTERFDLETTFDPTMNQLIINVYDKLNDRTGSFYEKEVTNIPDKLIEMKIFIIHNWSHIKNRHLYRL' A
#
# COMPACT_ATOMS: atom_id res chain seq x y z
N MET A 1 0.03 -12.29 13.70
CA MET A 1 -0.78 -11.07 13.79
C MET A 1 -1.90 -11.19 12.78
N ASN A 2 -3.16 -11.15 13.21
CA ASN A 2 -4.30 -11.17 12.30
C ASN A 2 -4.62 -9.70 11.97
N ILE A 3 -4.27 -9.23 10.78
CA ILE A 3 -4.56 -7.85 10.38
C ILE A 3 -6.02 -7.80 9.97
N SER A 4 -6.83 -7.02 10.69
CA SER A 4 -8.20 -6.76 10.28
C SER A 4 -8.19 -5.99 8.96
N THR A 5 -8.68 -6.62 7.89
CA THR A 5 -8.87 -5.98 6.58
C THR A 5 -9.92 -4.88 6.65
N GLU A 6 -10.76 -4.83 7.69
CA GLU A 6 -11.74 -3.76 7.88
C GLU A 6 -11.10 -2.44 8.32
N ARG A 7 -9.95 -2.52 9.01
CA ARG A 7 -9.23 -1.35 9.54
C ARG A 7 -8.55 -0.52 8.46
N PHE A 8 -8.07 -1.17 7.40
CA PHE A 8 -7.27 -0.53 6.39
C PHE A 8 -7.99 -0.49 5.05
N ASP A 9 -8.04 0.69 4.43
CA ASP A 9 -8.40 0.81 3.02
C ASP A 9 -7.14 0.94 2.17
N LEU A 10 -7.17 0.38 0.96
CA LEU A 10 -6.05 0.40 0.03
C LEU A 10 -6.48 0.95 -1.32
N GLU A 11 -5.80 2.00 -1.76
CA GLU A 11 -5.92 2.54 -3.11
C GLU A 11 -4.56 2.62 -3.77
N THR A 12 -4.55 2.53 -5.10
CA THR A 12 -3.31 2.63 -5.86
C THR A 12 -3.49 3.50 -7.08
N THR A 13 -2.49 4.32 -7.36
CA THR A 13 -2.47 5.25 -8.49
C THR A 13 -1.14 5.09 -9.20
N PHE A 14 -1.14 5.07 -10.53
CA PHE A 14 0.10 5.03 -11.29
C PHE A 14 0.60 6.45 -11.54
N ASP A 15 1.86 6.71 -11.19
CA ASP A 15 2.57 7.95 -11.48
C ASP A 15 3.38 7.76 -12.78
N PRO A 16 2.93 8.34 -13.91
CA PRO A 16 3.61 8.17 -15.19
C PRO A 16 4.93 8.97 -15.27
N THR A 17 5.09 10.02 -14.46
CA THR A 17 6.32 10.83 -14.42
C THR A 17 7.46 10.05 -13.78
N MET A 18 7.15 9.34 -12.69
CA MET A 18 8.11 8.52 -11.96
C MET A 18 8.15 7.06 -12.41
N ASN A 19 7.28 6.68 -13.35
CA ASN A 19 7.05 5.30 -13.82
C ASN A 19 6.89 4.30 -12.66
N GLN A 20 6.10 4.68 -11.66
CA GLN A 20 5.98 3.94 -10.40
C GLN A 20 4.55 3.93 -9.90
N LEU A 21 4.21 2.90 -9.13
CA LEU A 21 2.93 2.84 -8.44
C LEU A 21 3.02 3.58 -7.11
N ILE A 22 2.03 4.44 -6.86
CA ILE A 22 1.74 5.05 -5.56
C ILE A 22 0.71 4.16 -4.87
N ILE A 23 1.00 3.78 -3.63
CA ILE A 23 0.15 2.94 -2.78
C ILE A 23 -0.29 3.80 -1.60
N ASN A 24 -1.59 4.04 -1.53
CA ASN A 24 -2.24 4.78 -0.46
C ASN A 24 -2.91 3.79 0.49
N VAL A 25 -2.57 3.86 1.77
CA VAL A 25 -3.18 3.05 2.83
C VAL A 25 -3.79 3.98 3.86
N TYR A 26 -5.09 3.91 4.01
CA TYR A 26 -5.82 4.63 5.04
C TYR A 26 -6.04 3.71 6.25
N ASP A 27 -5.61 4.16 7.42
CA ASP A 27 -5.74 3.48 8.72
C ASP A 27 -6.86 4.11 9.52
N LYS A 28 -8.05 3.51 9.46
CA LYS A 28 -9.28 4.02 10.11
C LYS A 28 -9.16 4.15 11.63
N LEU A 29 -8.32 3.32 12.25
CA LEU A 29 -8.15 3.34 13.71
C LEU A 29 -7.43 4.61 14.18
N ASN A 30 -6.47 5.08 13.39
CA ASN A 30 -5.63 6.22 13.73
C ASN A 30 -5.94 7.47 12.89
N ASP A 31 -6.98 7.41 12.05
CA ASP A 31 -7.40 8.47 11.12
C ASP A 31 -6.21 9.07 10.35
N ARG A 32 -5.43 8.19 9.69
CA ARG A 32 -4.21 8.59 8.99
C ARG A 32 -4.03 7.86 7.68
N THR A 33 -3.46 8.55 6.70
CA THR A 33 -3.10 7.97 5.40
C THR A 33 -1.59 7.91 5.24
N GLY A 34 -1.08 6.73 4.88
CA GLY A 34 0.29 6.56 4.39
C GLY A 34 0.30 6.46 2.86
N SER A 35 1.13 7.25 2.20
CA SER A 35 1.35 7.20 0.76
C SER A 35 2.80 6.79 0.51
N PHE A 36 2.99 5.72 -0.27
CA PHE A 36 4.30 5.14 -0.52
C PHE A 36 4.46 4.82 -2.00
N TYR A 37 5.63 5.10 -2.57
CA TYR A 37 5.98 4.52 -3.87
C TYR A 37 6.27 3.02 -3.73
N GLU A 38 6.06 2.26 -4.80
CA GLU A 38 6.29 0.80 -4.83
C GLU A 38 7.66 0.40 -4.25
N LYS A 39 8.71 1.13 -4.63
CA LYS A 39 10.09 0.89 -4.17
C LYS A 39 10.33 1.20 -2.69
N GLU A 40 9.46 1.98 -2.06
CA GLU A 40 9.60 2.44 -0.68
C GLU A 40 9.00 1.46 0.32
N VAL A 41 8.14 0.54 -0.14
CA VAL A 41 7.37 -0.38 0.71
C VAL A 41 8.27 -1.23 1.61
N THR A 42 9.43 -1.66 1.11
CA THR A 42 10.41 -2.43 1.89
C THR A 42 11.06 -1.60 3.00
N ASN A 43 11.12 -0.28 2.84
CA ASN A 43 11.77 0.69 3.73
C ASN A 43 10.78 1.48 4.59
N ILE A 44 9.49 1.10 4.62
CA ILE A 44 8.51 1.73 5.51
C ILE A 44 8.98 1.57 6.97
N PRO A 45 9.06 2.66 7.76
CA PRO A 45 9.54 2.61 9.15
C PRO A 45 8.68 1.73 10.05
N ASP A 46 9.28 1.15 11.09
CA ASP A 46 8.61 0.22 12.02
C ASP A 46 7.37 0.81 12.71
N LYS A 47 7.31 2.13 12.91
CA LYS A 47 6.12 2.81 13.46
C LYS A 47 4.87 2.69 12.55
N LEU A 48 5.06 2.32 11.29
CA LEU A 48 4.02 2.06 10.29
C LEU A 48 4.01 0.58 9.86
N ILE A 49 4.58 -0.32 10.67
CA ILE A 49 4.75 -1.73 10.33
C ILE A 49 3.43 -2.41 9.96
N GLU A 50 2.32 -2.06 10.62
CA GLU A 50 1.02 -2.64 10.30
C GLU A 50 0.53 -2.25 8.89
N MET A 51 0.78 -1.01 8.45
CA MET A 51 0.51 -0.59 7.08
C MET A 51 1.40 -1.35 6.10
N LYS A 52 2.72 -1.47 6.41
CA LYS A 52 3.66 -2.23 5.58
C LYS A 52 3.20 -3.68 5.42
N ILE A 53 2.84 -4.34 6.52
CA ILE A 53 2.38 -5.72 6.49
C ILE A 53 1.08 -5.81 5.68
N PHE A 54 0.13 -4.89 5.84
CA PHE A 54 -1.11 -4.87 5.06
C PHE A 54 -0.87 -4.71 3.55
N ILE A 55 0.06 -3.83 3.14
CA ILE A 55 0.46 -3.67 1.73
C ILE A 55 1.04 -4.99 1.19
N ILE A 56 1.94 -5.63 1.94
CA ILE A 56 2.57 -6.89 1.53
C ILE A 56 1.53 -8.00 1.37
N HIS A 57 0.55 -8.09 2.28
CA HIS A 57 -0.53 -9.08 2.17
C HIS A 57 -1.38 -8.89 0.90
N ASN A 58 -1.52 -7.65 0.43
CA ASN A 58 -2.27 -7.32 -0.79
C ASN A 58 -1.38 -7.22 -2.03
N TRP A 59 -0.09 -7.53 -1.95
CA TRP A 59 0.89 -7.23 -3.00
C TRP A 59 0.55 -7.88 -4.33
N SER A 60 0.17 -9.16 -4.32
CA SER A 60 -0.24 -9.89 -5.52
C SER A 60 -1.45 -9.25 -6.19
N HIS A 61 -2.46 -8.87 -5.41
CA HIS A 61 -3.65 -8.18 -5.90
C HIS A 61 -3.32 -6.80 -6.50
N ILE A 62 -2.42 -6.06 -5.85
CA ILE A 62 -1.92 -4.78 -6.35
C ILE A 62 -1.23 -4.98 -7.70
N LYS A 63 -0.24 -5.87 -7.78
CA LYS A 63 0.50 -6.11 -9.03
C LYS A 63 -0.42 -6.61 -10.13
N ASN A 64 -1.34 -7.54 -9.84
CA ASN A 64 -2.27 -8.07 -10.84
C ASN A 64 -3.19 -6.97 -11.43
N ARG A 65 -3.67 -6.02 -10.63
CA ARG A 65 -4.49 -4.90 -11.14
C ARG A 65 -3.75 -4.00 -12.13
N HIS A 66 -2.42 -3.91 -12.02
CA HIS A 66 -1.60 -3.04 -12.87
C HIS A 66 -0.85 -3.80 -13.97
N LEU A 67 -0.67 -5.12 -13.84
CA LEU A 67 -0.10 -5.98 -14.89
C LEU A 67 -0.98 -6.03 -16.15
N TYR A 68 -2.31 -5.90 -16.02
CA TYR A 68 -3.23 -5.84 -17.17
C TYR A 68 -3.49 -4.43 -17.70
N ARG A 69 -2.76 -3.42 -17.21
CA ARG A 69 -2.84 -2.02 -17.68
C ARG A 69 -1.62 -1.59 -18.50
N LEU A 70 -0.60 -2.45 -18.59
CA LEU A 70 0.55 -2.34 -19.49
C LEU A 70 0.33 -3.26 -20.70
#